data_AF-A0A5C1YEZ5-F1
#
_entry.id   AF-A0A5C1YEZ5-F1
#
_cell.length_a   1.000
_cell.length_b   1.000
_cell.length_c   1.000
_cell.angle_alpha   90.00
_cell.angle_beta   90.00
_cell.angle_gamma   90.00
#
_symmetry.space_group_name_H-M   'P 1'
#
loop_
_entity.id
_entity.type
_entity.pdbx_description
1 polymer ?
#
loop_
_entity_poly.entity_id
_entity_poly.type
_entity_poly.pdbx_seq_one_letter_code
_entity_poly.pdbx_strand_id
1 'polypeptide(L)' 'MDQSWLAGSGGWLTLALVNAGLAEQKNRTRLGWFLGSLFIGLFATFFIVVMAPAPEPVAAAPRERVGG' A
#
# COMPACT_ATOMS: atom_id res chain seq x y z
N MET A 1 13.52 10.65 -10.04
CA MET A 1 12.53 9.56 -10.12
C MET A 1 12.25 9.11 -8.70
N ASP A 2 11.35 9.81 -8.03
CA ASP A 2 10.86 9.50 -6.69
C ASP A 2 10.06 8.19 -6.71
N GLN A 3 10.35 7.31 -5.76
CA GLN A 3 9.82 5.93 -5.68
C GLN A 3 8.31 5.87 -5.32
N SER A 4 7.64 7.02 -5.28
CA SER A 4 6.21 7.19 -5.03
C SER A 4 5.32 6.42 -6.02
N TRP A 5 5.81 6.22 -7.26
CA TRP A 5 5.08 5.47 -8.31
C TRP A 5 4.88 3.98 -7.98
N LEU A 6 5.72 3.40 -7.13
CA LEU A 6 5.54 2.04 -6.61
C LEU A 6 4.60 1.99 -5.41
N ALA A 7 4.41 3.11 -4.70
CA ALA A 7 3.56 3.22 -3.52
C ALA A 7 2.05 3.35 -3.87
N GLY A 8 1.72 3.64 -5.12
CA GLY A 8 0.34 3.65 -5.62
C GLY A 8 -0.17 2.24 -5.93
N SER A 9 -1.46 2.00 -5.70
CA SER A 9 -2.17 0.73 -5.89
C SER A 9 -1.91 0.03 -7.24
N GLY A 10 -1.53 0.79 -8.28
CA GLY A 10 -1.18 0.26 -9.61
C GLY A 10 0.14 -0.51 -9.67
N GLY A 11 1.17 -0.11 -8.90
CA GLY A 11 2.45 -0.82 -8.85
C GLY A 11 2.31 -2.19 -8.21
N TRP A 12 1.57 -2.26 -7.11
CA TRP A 12 1.27 -3.51 -6.40
C TRP A 12 0.42 -4.49 -7.23
N LEU A 13 -0.65 -4.01 -7.88
CA LEU A 13 -1.51 -4.85 -8.73
C LEU A 13 -0.72 -5.45 -9.90
N THR A 14 0.14 -4.65 -10.52
CA THR A 14 1.00 -5.10 -11.62
C THR A 14 1.97 -6.19 -11.15
N LEU A 15 2.59 -6.01 -9.98
CA LEU A 15 3.45 -7.03 -9.37
C LEU A 15 2.69 -8.33 -9.07
N ALA A 16 1.45 -8.23 -8.57
CA ALA A 16 0.59 -9.40 -8.33
C ALA A 16 0.28 -10.16 -9.63
N LEU A 17 0.00 -9.45 -10.72
CA LEU A 17 -0.20 -10.02 -12.07
C LEU A 17 1.07 -10.67 -12.62
N VAL A 18 2.23 -10.03 -12.45
CA VAL A 18 3.53 -10.57 -12.88
C VAL A 18 3.89 -11.83 -12.09
N ASN A 19 3.70 -11.83 -10.76
CA ASN A 19 3.92 -13.02 -9.93
C ASN A 19 3.00 -14.17 -10.31
N ALA A 20 1.75 -13.88 -10.66
CA ALA A 20 0.81 -14.87 -11.16
C ALA A 20 1.28 -15.47 -12.50
N GLY A 21 1.69 -14.63 -13.45
CA GLY A 21 2.22 -15.08 -14.75
C GLY A 21 3.48 -15.94 -14.62
N LEU A 22 4.41 -15.56 -13.74
CA LEU A 22 5.60 -16.35 -13.42
C LEU A 22 5.27 -17.71 -12.78
N ALA A 23 4.25 -17.75 -11.90
CA ALA A 23 3.79 -18.99 -11.30
C ALA A 23 3.19 -19.96 -12.33
N GLU A 24 2.46 -19.45 -13.32
CA GLU A 24 1.88 -20.28 -14.39
C GLU A 24 2.94 -20.91 -15.29
N GLN A 25 3.96 -20.14 -15.65
CA GLN A 25 5.09 -20.64 -16.44
C GLN A 25 5.85 -21.77 -15.73
N LYS A 26 5.68 -21.92 -14.40
CA LYS A 26 6.26 -23.00 -13.58
C LYS A 26 5.27 -24.11 -13.22
N ASN A 27 4.14 -24.24 -13.91
CA ASN A 27 3.11 -25.24 -13.64
C ASN A 27 2.48 -25.13 -12.22
N ARG A 28 2.57 -23.95 -11.59
CA ARG A 28 1.93 -23.67 -10.29
C ARG A 28 0.62 -22.91 -10.53
N THR A 29 -0.32 -23.05 -9.59
CA THR A 29 -1.65 -22.42 -9.69
C THR A 29 -1.53 -20.89 -9.69
N ARG A 30 -1.57 -20.31 -10.88
CA ARG A 30 -1.53 -18.86 -11.14
C ARG A 30 -2.56 -18.07 -10.35
N LEU A 31 -3.78 -18.62 -10.23
CA LEU A 31 -4.85 -18.01 -9.47
C LEU A 31 -4.54 -17.93 -7.96
N GLY A 32 -3.89 -18.96 -7.40
CA GLY A 32 -3.49 -18.98 -5.98
C GLY A 32 -2.41 -17.94 -5.66
N TRP A 33 -1.43 -17.76 -6.55
CA TRP A 33 -0.37 -16.76 -6.40
C TRP A 33 -0.85 -15.33 -6.67
N PHE A 34 -1.80 -15.17 -7.60
CA PHE A 34 -2.51 -13.90 -7.82
C PHE A 34 -3.34 -13.52 -6.60
N LEU A 35 -4.21 -14.41 -6.12
CA LEU A 35 -5.04 -14.17 -4.93
C LEU A 35 -4.19 -13.96 -3.68
N GLY A 36 -3.08 -14.69 -3.51
CA GLY A 36 -2.16 -14.47 -2.40
C GLY A 36 -1.55 -13.07 -2.41
N SER A 37 -1.15 -12.59 -3.59
CA SER A 37 -0.60 -11.23 -3.76
C SER A 37 -1.68 -10.15 -3.62
N LEU A 38 -2.93 -10.45 -4.00
CA LEU A 38 -4.07 -9.54 -3.87
C LEU A 38 -4.62 -9.49 -2.42
N PHE A 39 -4.61 -10.61 -1.69
CA PHE A 39 -5.07 -10.69 -0.31
C PHE A 39 -4.24 -9.84 0.65
N ILE A 40 -2.94 -9.69 0.38
CA ILE A 40 -2.09 -8.75 1.12
C ILE A 40 -2.66 -7.32 1.07
N GLY A 41 -3.25 -6.92 -0.06
CA GLY A 41 -3.94 -5.64 -0.19
C GLY A 41 -5.23 -5.56 0.64
N LEU A 42 -6.01 -6.64 0.68
CA LEU A 42 -7.25 -6.69 1.47
C LEU A 42 -6.97 -6.69 2.98
N PHE A 43 -5.90 -7.38 3.42
CA PHE A 43 -5.43 -7.29 4.80
C PHE A 43 -5.00 -5.87 5.15
N ALA A 44 -4.33 -5.14 4.26
CA ALA A 44 -3.99 -3.73 4.49
C ALA A 44 -5.25 -2.87 4.72
N THR A 45 -6.30 -3.06 3.91
CA THR A 45 -7.60 -2.38 4.11
C THR A 45 -8.25 -2.78 5.44
N PHE A 46 -8.24 -4.07 5.79
CA PHE A 46 -8.74 -4.54 7.08
C PHE A 46 -7.99 -3.90 8.26
N PHE A 47 -6.65 -3.87 8.20
CA PHE A 47 -5.82 -3.23 9.22
C PHE A 47 -6.08 -1.73 9.32
N ILE A 48 -6.30 -1.02 8.21
CA ILE A 48 -6.67 0.40 8.21
C ILE A 48 -8.02 0.63 8.91
N VAL A 49 -9.00 -0.23 8.67
CA VAL A 49 -10.34 -0.11 9.29
C VAL A 49 -10.31 -0.42 10.79
N VAL A 50 -9.47 -1.37 11.21
CA VAL A 50 -9.37 -1.79 12.62
C VAL A 50 -8.41 -0.93 13.44
N MET A 51 -7.38 -0.33 12.82
CA MET A 51 -6.51 0.62 13.52
C MET A 51 -7.29 1.87 13.93
N ALA A 52 -7.07 2.32 15.16
CA ALA A 52 -7.56 3.61 15.62
C ALA A 52 -6.95 4.73 14.76
N PRO A 53 -7.70 5.82 14.49
CA PRO A 53 -7.18 6.95 13.72
C PRO A 53 -5.86 7.45 14.31
N ALA A 54 -4.90 7.74 13.42
CA ALA A 54 -3.65 8.37 13.84
C ALA A 54 -3.97 9.68 14.59
N PRO A 55 -3.27 9.99 15.69
CA PRO A 55 -3.48 11.26 16.40
C PRO A 55 -3.36 12.41 15.42
N GLU A 56 -4.31 13.36 15.47
CA GLU A 56 -4.21 14.54 14.62
C GLU A 56 -2.86 15.22 14.87
N PRO A 57 -2.11 15.58 13.81
CA PRO A 57 -0.94 16.42 13.97
C PRO A 57 -1.44 17.70 14.62
N VAL A 58 -1.11 17.90 15.90
CA VAL A 58 -1.45 19.13 16.64
C VAL A 58 -0.96 20.27 15.75
N ALA A 59 -1.91 20.98 15.14
CA ALA A 59 -1.64 22.04 14.20
C ALA A 59 -0.57 22.92 14.83
N ALA A 60 0.63 22.92 14.23
CA ALA A 60 1.76 23.65 14.76
C ALA A 60 1.27 25.07 15.02
N ALA A 61 1.21 25.42 16.32
CA ALA A 61 0.64 26.67 16.78
C ALA A 61 1.21 27.79 15.90
N PRO A 62 0.36 28.72 15.39
CA PRO A 62 0.83 29.83 14.58
C PRO A 62 1.99 30.48 15.31
N ARG A 63 3.20 30.34 14.75
CA ARG A 63 4.42 30.87 15.36
C ARG A 63 4.19 32.35 15.47
N GLU A 64 4.01 32.77 16.70
CA GLU A 64 3.73 34.13 17.10
C GLU A 64 4.70 35.04 16.34
N ARG A 65 4.12 35.94 15.55
CA ARG A 65 4.83 37.02 14.88
C ARG A 65 5.24 38.03 15.98
N VAL A 66 6.15 37.64 16.87
CA VAL A 66 6.90 38.53 17.77
C VAL A 66 8.19 38.83 17.02
N GLY A 67 8.37 40.00 16.41
CA GLY A 67 8.36 41.29 17.08
C GLY A 67 9.81 41.58 17.51
N GLY A 68 10.53 42.35 16.70
CA GLY A 68 11.93 42.73 16.91
C GLY A 68 12.57 43.22 15.61
#